data_AF-A0A350KP68-F1
#
_entry.id   AF-A0A350KP68-F1
#
_cell.length_a   1.000
_cell.length_b   1.000
_cell.length_c   1.000
_cell.angle_alpha   90.00
_cell.angle_beta   90.00
_cell.angle_gamma   90.00
#
_symmetry.space_group_name_H-M   'P 1'
#
loop_
_entity.id
_entity.type
_entity.pdbx_description
1 polymer ?
#
loop_
_entity_poly.entity_id
_entity_poly.type
_entity_poly.pdbx_seq_one_letter_code
_entity_poly.pdbx_strand_id
1 'polypeptide(L)'
;MSGARFAAAHQGIRQSMRYFVFAFAFVCVLTVGTVRGRADDPKEFTVNNELVQILDSFDDKKQNPNHVPSLSEILEARGTLVFFDNTNTSGKKPQLGGNVKTKASGALNRTLERARRRLSAQERKNAKAAAANSAKTQRLAAFVANGAKEQPDPAAAEQQPAGERARYYPLDYDGEKTVALIPPNTLVEVPFLKHIPYFFSRIEILGNGAIRVTETIERVVEPTENDFYGLERSFPKYHTDRTGKKHRTNLMLLESFLDEQPANARLTPDLDGFKIDLRGAEPLPSGTHQFRFSYLLFNKIAEFENNAENAQTPTFKELIWDVTGIDWDIPITRAAAVVLFPPDSVLYSHTAATGGAAGVGKNYRIVKDKKSNDLSYVLTFPLAPYESLTILANWGEKAPAPVFQNGKLDRFIIEHGTFAAAFLAFLFVLSYYLTTLFSQRKNQERSSVKAQPLQKGDLTPAVVNYAATRKISPKTLFILLLGMAAKNFLAFDEQADGTPLLIKLTDKESGLTALEKKIAKRLFSKDDTSFAVANANMLRLKRLTDDVEKSLTREYKRKFTVFPQSYFWFGILMAA
;
A
#
# COMPACT_ATOMS: atom_id res chain seq x y z
N MET A 1 -43.48 -37.32 -28.78
CA MET A 1 -42.09 -36.80 -28.68
C MET A 1 -42.02 -35.41 -28.03
N SER A 2 -42.65 -35.20 -26.85
CA SER A 2 -42.69 -33.88 -26.16
C SER A 2 -41.98 -33.88 -24.79
N GLY A 3 -41.48 -35.03 -24.32
CA GLY A 3 -40.74 -35.15 -23.06
C GLY A 3 -39.24 -34.80 -23.16
N ALA A 4 -38.66 -34.85 -24.36
CA ALA A 4 -37.20 -34.71 -24.54
C ALA A 4 -36.69 -33.26 -24.59
N ARG A 5 -37.58 -32.27 -24.82
CA ARG A 5 -37.17 -30.85 -24.98
C ARG A 5 -37.24 -30.01 -23.70
N PHE A 6 -37.94 -30.47 -22.67
CA PHE A 6 -37.96 -29.80 -21.36
C PHE A 6 -36.80 -30.22 -20.44
N ALA A 7 -36.24 -31.42 -20.65
CA ALA A 7 -35.05 -31.90 -19.92
C ALA A 7 -33.76 -31.15 -20.30
N ALA A 8 -33.62 -30.72 -21.57
CA ALA A 8 -32.42 -30.06 -22.06
C ALA A 8 -32.21 -28.63 -21.50
N ALA A 9 -33.29 -27.90 -21.20
CA ALA A 9 -33.21 -26.54 -20.65
C ALA A 9 -32.85 -26.53 -19.15
N HIS A 10 -33.30 -27.54 -18.39
CA HIS A 10 -32.93 -27.71 -16.97
C HIS A 10 -31.56 -28.36 -16.78
N GLN A 11 -31.09 -29.17 -17.75
CA GLN A 11 -29.73 -29.74 -17.75
C GLN A 11 -28.65 -28.69 -18.02
N GLY A 12 -28.88 -27.72 -18.92
CA GLY A 12 -27.89 -26.69 -19.24
C GLY A 12 -27.52 -25.80 -18.04
N ILE A 13 -28.49 -25.47 -17.19
CA ILE A 13 -28.29 -24.66 -15.98
C ILE A 13 -27.61 -25.47 -14.86
N ARG A 14 -27.94 -26.77 -14.72
CA ARG A 14 -27.24 -27.66 -13.76
C ARG A 14 -25.82 -28.01 -14.20
N GLN A 15 -25.53 -28.05 -15.50
CA GLN A 15 -24.17 -28.28 -16.00
C GLN A 15 -23.27 -27.07 -15.75
N SER A 16 -23.71 -25.84 -16.03
CA SER A 16 -22.88 -24.65 -15.79
C SER A 16 -22.56 -24.47 -14.30
N MET A 17 -23.50 -24.82 -13.41
CA MET A 17 -23.31 -24.76 -11.96
C MET A 17 -22.35 -25.85 -11.43
N ARG A 18 -22.29 -27.01 -12.09
CA ARG A 18 -21.34 -28.09 -11.75
C ARG A 18 -19.90 -27.76 -12.18
N TYR A 19 -19.71 -27.13 -13.35
CA TYR A 19 -18.41 -26.63 -13.78
C TYR A 19 -17.90 -25.51 -12.87
N PHE A 20 -18.81 -24.67 -12.34
CA PHE A 20 -18.48 -23.61 -11.39
C PHE A 20 -18.01 -24.15 -10.02
N VAL A 21 -18.68 -25.17 -9.47
CA VAL A 21 -18.26 -25.80 -8.20
C VAL A 21 -16.95 -26.57 -8.35
N PHE A 22 -16.71 -27.21 -9.50
CA PHE A 22 -15.44 -27.91 -9.77
C PHE A 22 -14.25 -26.95 -9.91
N ALA A 23 -14.44 -25.80 -10.56
CA ALA A 23 -13.40 -24.77 -10.67
C ALA A 23 -13.05 -24.15 -9.31
N PHE A 24 -14.04 -23.95 -8.43
CA PHE A 24 -13.83 -23.39 -7.09
C PHE A 24 -13.14 -24.38 -6.14
N ALA A 25 -13.46 -25.67 -6.23
CA ALA A 25 -12.79 -26.72 -5.45
C ALA A 25 -11.33 -26.94 -5.86
N PHE A 26 -10.99 -26.77 -7.15
CA PHE A 26 -9.63 -26.95 -7.65
C PHE A 26 -8.66 -25.84 -7.17
N VAL A 27 -9.17 -24.63 -6.92
CA VAL A 27 -8.38 -23.52 -6.39
C VAL A 27 -8.11 -23.66 -4.88
N CYS A 28 -9.01 -24.30 -4.12
CA CYS A 28 -8.82 -24.53 -2.68
C CYS A 28 -7.80 -25.65 -2.38
N VAL A 29 -7.64 -26.63 -3.28
CA VAL A 29 -6.69 -27.75 -3.07
C VAL A 29 -5.23 -27.34 -3.34
N LEU A 30 -4.99 -26.25 -4.07
CA LEU A 30 -3.64 -25.75 -4.36
C LEU A 30 -3.04 -24.84 -3.27
N THR A 31 -3.79 -24.52 -2.22
CA THR A 31 -3.33 -23.62 -1.13
C THR A 31 -2.96 -24.35 0.17
N VAL A 32 -3.10 -25.68 0.23
CA VAL A 32 -2.83 -26.47 1.44
C VAL A 32 -1.92 -27.67 1.13
N GLY A 33 -0.61 -27.42 1.15
CA GLY A 33 0.47 -28.41 1.05
C GLY A 33 1.74 -27.67 0.60
N THR A 34 2.87 -27.65 1.29
CA THR A 34 3.47 -28.60 2.22
C THR A 34 4.59 -27.89 2.98
N VAL A 35 4.56 -27.88 4.32
CA VAL A 35 5.75 -27.63 5.16
C VAL A 35 5.89 -28.83 6.08
N ARG A 36 6.95 -29.61 5.91
CA ARG A 36 7.32 -30.70 6.81
C ARG A 36 8.84 -30.66 6.98
N GLY A 37 9.28 -29.98 8.03
CA GLY A 37 10.68 -29.96 8.48
C GLY A 37 11.07 -31.31 9.06
N ARG A 38 12.29 -31.76 8.75
CA ARG A 38 12.90 -32.96 9.29
C ARG A 38 13.92 -32.53 10.34
N ALA A 39 13.74 -33.02 11.56
CA ALA A 39 14.69 -32.91 12.66
C ALA A 39 15.78 -33.98 12.49
N ASP A 40 17.03 -33.65 12.83
CA ASP A 40 18.08 -34.61 13.15
C ASP A 40 18.79 -34.15 14.43
N ASP A 41 19.09 -35.15 15.26
CA ASP A 41 19.49 -35.12 16.67
C ASP A 41 21.03 -34.94 16.86
N PRO A 42 21.50 -34.73 18.11
CA PRO A 42 22.76 -34.06 18.44
C PRO A 42 23.97 -35.00 18.47
N LYS A 43 25.17 -34.45 18.25
CA LYS A 43 26.43 -35.10 18.67
C LYS A 43 27.21 -34.20 19.60
N GLU A 44 27.47 -34.76 20.78
CA GLU A 44 28.40 -34.28 21.80
C GLU A 44 29.77 -33.93 21.21
N PHE A 45 30.38 -32.85 21.71
CA PHE A 45 31.80 -32.57 21.52
C PHE A 45 32.43 -32.27 22.89
N THR A 46 33.29 -33.18 23.32
CA THR A 46 34.05 -33.11 24.58
C THR A 46 35.19 -32.10 24.49
N VAL A 47 35.16 -31.12 25.40
CA VAL A 47 36.23 -30.16 25.70
C VAL A 47 37.30 -30.87 26.52
N ASN A 48 38.60 -30.67 26.21
CA ASN A 48 39.66 -30.57 27.22
C ASN A 48 41.11 -30.29 26.73
N ASN A 49 41.38 -30.07 25.44
CA ASN A 49 42.75 -29.74 24.99
C ASN A 49 42.98 -28.31 24.46
N GLU A 50 41.93 -27.53 24.21
CA GLU A 50 42.09 -26.16 23.68
C GLU A 50 42.19 -25.08 24.78
N LEU A 51 41.67 -25.35 25.98
CA LEU A 51 41.66 -24.36 27.06
C LEU A 51 43.08 -24.08 27.62
N VAL A 52 43.96 -25.08 27.56
CA VAL A 52 45.35 -24.97 28.03
C VAL A 52 46.21 -24.15 27.06
N GLN A 53 45.95 -24.24 25.74
CA GLN A 53 46.62 -23.43 24.72
C GLN A 53 46.21 -21.95 24.76
N ILE A 54 44.98 -21.66 25.18
CA ILE A 54 44.49 -20.29 25.29
C ILE A 54 45.13 -19.58 26.49
N LEU A 55 45.30 -20.28 27.63
CA LEU A 55 45.88 -19.70 28.84
C LEU A 55 47.37 -19.35 28.69
N ASP A 56 48.13 -20.14 27.92
CA ASP A 56 49.55 -19.88 27.66
C ASP A 56 49.78 -18.71 26.68
N SER A 57 48.75 -18.26 25.95
CA SER A 57 48.86 -17.15 24.99
C SER A 57 48.78 -15.75 25.61
N PHE A 58 48.47 -15.66 26.91
CA PHE A 58 48.27 -14.38 27.61
C PHE A 58 49.53 -13.83 28.29
N ASP A 59 50.65 -14.57 28.30
CA ASP A 59 51.81 -14.24 29.15
C ASP A 59 53.03 -13.66 28.40
N ASP A 60 52.88 -13.28 27.13
CA ASP A 60 54.03 -12.75 26.36
C ASP A 60 54.27 -11.24 26.62
N LYS A 61 55.14 -11.00 27.62
CA LYS A 61 55.67 -9.69 28.01
C LYS A 61 56.51 -9.06 26.90
N LYS A 62 55.91 -8.21 26.06
CA LYS A 62 56.56 -7.05 25.39
C LYS A 62 55.57 -6.29 24.50
N GLN A 63 54.92 -5.25 25.04
CA GLN A 63 54.66 -3.96 24.39
C GLN A 63 53.86 -3.05 25.33
N ASN A 64 54.32 -1.81 25.48
CA ASN A 64 53.72 -0.81 26.38
C ASN A 64 52.38 -0.32 25.79
N PRO A 65 51.23 -0.52 26.46
CA PRO A 65 49.90 -0.25 25.89
C PRO A 65 49.54 1.24 25.72
N ASN A 66 50.44 2.16 26.04
CA ASN A 66 50.18 3.62 26.01
C ASN A 66 51.05 4.42 25.02
N HIS A 67 51.55 3.81 23.93
CA HIS A 67 52.27 4.58 22.91
C HIS A 67 51.32 5.25 21.90
N VAL A 68 51.39 6.58 21.79
CA VAL A 68 50.63 7.39 20.84
C VAL A 68 51.58 7.78 19.67
N PRO A 69 51.23 7.46 18.40
CA PRO A 69 52.12 7.70 17.25
C PRO A 69 52.22 9.17 16.87
N SER A 70 53.33 9.53 16.21
CA SER A 70 53.70 10.92 15.92
C SER A 70 53.23 11.39 14.53
N LEU A 71 53.02 12.70 14.37
CA LEU A 71 52.40 13.32 13.18
C LEU A 71 53.16 13.07 11.87
N SER A 72 54.46 12.77 11.92
CA SER A 72 55.29 12.42 10.76
C SER A 72 54.98 11.04 10.18
N GLU A 73 54.42 10.11 10.97
CA GLU A 73 54.05 8.76 10.53
C GLU A 73 52.71 8.74 9.75
N ILE A 74 51.97 9.86 9.80
CA ILE A 74 50.64 10.00 9.18
C ILE A 74 50.70 10.62 7.77
N LEU A 75 51.80 11.31 7.42
CA LEU A 75 51.85 12.18 6.24
C LEU A 75 52.57 11.61 5.00
N GLU A 76 53.15 10.40 5.04
CA GLU A 76 53.93 9.83 3.92
C GLU A 76 53.28 8.62 3.21
N ALA A 77 52.06 8.76 2.72
CA ALA A 77 51.53 7.86 1.69
C ALA A 77 51.13 8.65 0.44
N ARG A 78 52.09 8.80 -0.48
CA ARG A 78 51.89 9.40 -1.82
C ARG A 78 51.39 8.34 -2.80
N GLY A 79 50.24 8.59 -3.43
CA GLY A 79 49.74 7.85 -4.59
C GLY A 79 49.09 8.81 -5.60
N THR A 80 49.58 8.78 -6.84
CA THR A 80 49.44 9.77 -7.91
C THR A 80 48.01 9.90 -8.48
N LEU A 81 47.55 11.15 -8.65
CA LEU A 81 46.34 11.56 -9.36
C LEU A 81 46.61 11.67 -10.88
N VAL A 82 45.72 11.12 -11.71
CA VAL A 82 45.63 11.45 -13.15
C VAL A 82 44.25 12.04 -13.39
N PHE A 83 44.20 13.30 -13.86
CA PHE A 83 42.98 14.00 -14.26
C PHE A 83 42.84 14.00 -15.79
N PHE A 84 41.63 13.83 -16.30
CA PHE A 84 41.28 14.27 -17.65
C PHE A 84 40.54 15.60 -17.55
N ASP A 85 41.09 16.61 -18.20
CA ASP A 85 40.54 17.96 -18.31
C ASP A 85 39.48 18.01 -19.42
N ASN A 86 38.36 18.68 -19.16
CA ASN A 86 37.34 18.99 -20.16
C ASN A 86 36.87 20.45 -20.06
N THR A 87 37.79 21.39 -19.93
CA THR A 87 37.49 22.81 -20.15
C THR A 87 37.44 23.13 -21.63
N ASN A 88 36.28 22.96 -22.26
CA ASN A 88 35.88 23.71 -23.45
C ASN A 88 34.36 23.73 -23.59
N THR A 89 33.68 24.61 -22.86
CA THR A 89 32.39 25.14 -23.30
C THR A 89 32.26 26.63 -22.94
N SER A 90 32.31 27.43 -24.00
CA SER A 90 32.00 28.86 -24.06
C SER A 90 30.50 29.10 -23.85
N GLY A 91 30.14 30.01 -22.94
CA GLY A 91 28.76 30.46 -22.74
C GLY A 91 28.66 31.71 -21.87
N LYS A 92 28.21 32.82 -22.44
CA LYS A 92 28.18 34.19 -21.88
C LYS A 92 27.33 34.33 -20.60
N LYS A 93 27.82 35.14 -19.65
CA LYS A 93 27.09 35.66 -18.49
C LYS A 93 26.05 36.72 -18.93
N PRO A 94 24.80 36.73 -18.39
CA PRO A 94 23.88 37.84 -18.59
C PRO A 94 24.14 38.96 -17.56
N GLN A 95 24.19 40.20 -18.04
CA GLN A 95 24.22 41.43 -17.24
C GLN A 95 22.80 41.86 -16.86
N LEU A 96 22.60 42.26 -15.60
CA LEU A 96 21.37 42.85 -15.10
C LEU A 96 21.37 44.37 -15.39
N GLY A 97 20.39 44.84 -16.16
CA GLY A 97 20.22 46.26 -16.49
C GLY A 97 18.78 46.73 -16.36
N GLY A 98 18.55 47.62 -15.38
CA GLY A 98 17.68 48.81 -15.45
C GLY A 98 16.16 48.65 -15.62
N ASN A 99 15.40 49.05 -14.59
CA ASN A 99 14.47 50.20 -14.66
C ASN A 99 13.69 50.35 -13.33
N VAL A 100 14.12 51.27 -12.47
CA VAL A 100 13.38 51.69 -11.26
C VAL A 100 12.85 53.10 -11.48
N LYS A 101 11.51 53.23 -11.55
CA LYS A 101 10.82 54.53 -11.47
C LYS A 101 10.43 54.81 -10.02
N THR A 102 10.90 55.94 -9.53
CA THR A 102 10.61 56.57 -8.23
C THR A 102 9.14 56.97 -8.08
N LYS A 103 8.50 56.60 -6.94
CA LYS A 103 7.34 57.33 -6.39
C LYS A 103 7.32 57.35 -4.85
N ALA A 104 7.21 58.58 -4.35
CA ALA A 104 6.62 59.08 -3.09
C ALA A 104 7.08 58.51 -1.73
N SER A 105 7.88 59.32 -1.04
CA SER A 105 8.21 59.25 0.39
C SER A 105 6.97 59.53 1.26
N GLY A 106 6.64 58.60 2.17
CA GLY A 106 5.63 58.83 3.21
C GLY A 106 4.86 57.59 3.66
N ALA A 107 4.78 56.55 2.84
CA ALA A 107 4.08 55.31 3.19
C ALA A 107 4.89 54.42 4.16
N LEU A 108 6.22 54.35 3.96
CA LEU A 108 7.11 53.46 4.72
C LEU A 108 7.21 53.84 6.21
N ASN A 109 7.24 55.13 6.52
CA ASN A 109 7.36 55.59 7.90
C ASN A 109 6.09 55.32 8.72
N ARG A 110 4.91 55.36 8.08
CA ARG A 110 3.62 55.06 8.74
C ARG A 110 3.42 53.57 8.98
N THR A 111 3.97 52.70 8.11
CA THR A 111 3.96 51.24 8.33
C THR A 111 4.96 50.80 9.39
N LEU A 112 6.15 51.42 9.45
CA LEU A 112 7.16 51.13 10.47
C LEU A 112 6.70 51.49 11.89
N GLU A 113 5.99 52.61 12.05
CA GLU A 113 5.49 53.02 13.36
C GLU A 113 4.37 52.10 13.87
N ARG A 114 3.50 51.60 12.97
CA ARG A 114 2.48 50.59 13.32
C ARG A 114 3.08 49.23 13.64
N ALA A 115 4.16 48.84 12.97
CA ALA A 115 4.87 47.59 13.27
C ALA A 115 5.52 47.64 14.66
N ARG A 116 6.17 48.75 15.03
CA ARG A 116 6.79 48.93 16.35
C ARG A 116 5.79 48.88 17.51
N ARG A 117 4.57 49.42 17.34
CA ARG A 117 3.52 49.33 18.37
C ARG A 117 2.95 47.93 18.56
N ARG A 118 2.96 47.10 17.50
CA ARG A 118 2.53 45.69 17.59
C ARG A 118 3.57 44.82 18.27
N LEU A 119 4.86 45.07 18.01
CA LEU A 119 5.96 44.34 18.64
C LEU A 119 5.97 44.54 20.17
N SER A 120 5.84 45.79 20.64
CA SER A 120 5.89 46.08 22.08
C SER A 120 4.67 45.57 22.87
N ALA A 121 3.52 45.42 22.21
CA ALA A 121 2.35 44.77 22.81
C ALA A 121 2.54 43.24 22.92
N GLN A 122 3.20 42.63 21.93
CA GLN A 122 3.51 41.20 21.92
C GLN A 122 4.58 40.85 22.98
N GLU A 123 5.62 41.67 23.11
CA GLU A 123 6.68 41.52 24.12
C GLU A 123 6.12 41.56 25.55
N ARG A 124 5.18 42.47 25.83
CA ARG A 124 4.51 42.55 27.14
C ARG A 124 3.65 41.31 27.44
N LYS A 125 3.07 40.70 26.41
CA LYS A 125 2.26 39.47 26.55
C LYS A 125 3.16 38.25 26.78
N ASN A 126 4.30 38.18 26.07
CA ASN A 126 5.30 37.13 26.21
C ASN A 126 6.02 37.19 27.56
N ALA A 127 6.35 38.39 28.06
CA ALA A 127 6.94 38.57 29.39
C ALA A 127 6.01 38.09 30.52
N LYS A 128 4.70 38.29 30.36
CA LYS A 128 3.69 37.84 31.35
C LYS A 128 3.50 36.31 31.32
N ALA A 129 3.64 35.68 30.15
CA ALA A 129 3.61 34.23 29.99
C ALA A 129 4.90 33.55 30.50
N ALA A 130 6.07 34.15 30.27
CA ALA A 130 7.36 33.68 30.77
C ALA A 130 7.42 33.70 32.31
N ALA A 131 6.85 34.73 32.95
CA ALA A 131 6.74 34.82 34.41
C ALA A 131 5.79 33.76 35.02
N ALA A 132 4.75 33.33 34.28
CA ALA A 132 3.86 32.26 34.72
C ALA A 132 4.51 30.87 34.59
N ASN A 133 5.34 30.67 33.57
CA ASN A 133 6.06 29.41 33.35
C ASN A 133 7.23 29.23 34.34
N SER A 134 7.96 30.30 34.70
CA SER A 134 9.03 30.20 35.70
C SER A 134 8.51 29.79 37.10
N ALA A 135 7.31 30.25 37.47
CA ALA A 135 6.65 29.86 38.72
C ALA A 135 6.20 28.38 38.72
N LYS A 136 5.90 27.81 37.56
CA LYS A 136 5.57 26.38 37.41
C LYS A 136 6.83 25.51 37.46
N THR A 137 7.92 25.94 36.83
CA THR A 137 9.21 25.25 36.85
C THR A 137 9.86 25.25 38.25
N GLN A 138 9.71 26.34 39.02
CA GLN A 138 10.18 26.39 40.42
C GLN A 138 9.37 25.47 41.34
N ARG A 139 8.06 25.30 41.10
CA ARG A 139 7.22 24.32 41.85
C ARG A 139 7.56 22.87 41.50
N LEU A 140 7.98 22.59 40.25
CA LEU A 140 8.43 21.28 39.81
C LEU A 140 9.81 20.93 40.40
N ALA A 141 10.74 21.90 40.45
CA ALA A 141 12.05 21.74 41.09
C ALA A 141 11.94 21.49 42.61
N ALA A 142 10.98 22.14 43.29
CA ALA A 142 10.69 21.89 44.70
C ALA A 142 10.05 20.52 44.98
N PHE A 143 9.30 19.97 44.01
CA PHE A 143 8.73 18.62 44.10
C PHE A 143 9.82 17.53 43.96
N VAL A 144 10.76 17.72 43.03
CA VAL A 144 11.92 16.82 42.84
C VAL A 144 12.88 16.87 44.03
N ALA A 145 13.11 18.05 44.62
CA ALA A 145 13.98 18.19 45.80
C ALA A 145 13.40 17.54 47.08
N ASN A 146 12.08 17.46 47.21
CA ASN A 146 11.42 16.84 48.37
C ASN A 146 11.25 15.32 48.25
N GLY A 147 11.43 14.75 47.06
CA GLY A 147 11.44 13.29 46.84
C GLY A 147 12.75 12.60 47.24
N ALA A 148 13.79 13.35 47.60
CA ALA A 148 15.13 12.84 47.94
C ALA A 148 15.40 12.80 49.45
N LYS A 149 14.39 12.46 50.27
CA LYS A 149 14.54 12.17 51.70
C LYS A 149 13.99 10.79 52.05
N GLU A 150 14.60 9.76 51.48
CA GLU A 150 14.64 8.44 52.09
C GLU A 150 16.09 7.95 51.97
N GLN A 151 16.68 7.67 53.13
CA GLN A 151 18.11 7.44 53.31
C GLN A 151 18.38 5.94 53.25
N PRO A 152 19.18 5.42 52.29
CA PRO A 152 19.61 4.04 52.32
C PRO A 152 20.90 3.87 53.13
N ASP A 153 20.95 2.74 53.81
CA ASP A 153 22.01 2.17 54.66
C ASP A 153 23.43 2.26 54.04
N PRO A 154 24.49 2.69 54.77
CA PRO A 154 25.82 2.92 54.20
C PRO A 154 26.67 1.64 53.98
N ALA A 155 26.09 0.43 54.06
CA ALA A 155 26.86 -0.82 54.07
C ALA A 155 26.78 -1.67 52.79
N ALA A 156 26.13 -1.22 51.72
CA ALA A 156 25.97 -2.00 50.47
C ALA A 156 26.71 -1.42 49.26
N ALA A 157 27.69 -0.54 49.46
CA ALA A 157 28.42 0.16 48.40
C ALA A 157 29.84 -0.38 48.20
N GLU A 158 29.99 -1.66 47.89
CA GLU A 158 31.18 -2.13 47.17
C GLU A 158 30.73 -3.06 46.04
N GLN A 159 31.17 -2.73 44.82
CA GLN A 159 30.98 -3.42 43.52
C GLN A 159 29.78 -2.97 42.65
N GLN A 160 29.81 -1.72 42.21
CA GLN A 160 29.27 -1.31 40.89
C GLN A 160 30.37 -0.60 40.11
N PRO A 161 30.59 -0.91 38.81
CA PRO A 161 31.60 -0.23 38.00
C PRO A 161 31.21 1.25 37.82
N ALA A 162 32.20 2.12 37.92
CA ALA A 162 32.06 3.58 37.93
C ALA A 162 31.12 4.12 36.83
N GLY A 163 30.03 4.77 37.23
CA GLY A 163 29.10 5.44 36.32
C GLY A 163 29.78 6.51 35.49
N GLU A 164 29.63 6.43 34.16
CA GLU A 164 30.03 7.48 33.23
C GLU A 164 29.28 8.78 33.58
N ARG A 165 30.01 9.81 34.01
CA ARG A 165 29.44 11.15 34.21
C ARG A 165 28.94 11.69 32.87
N ALA A 166 27.70 12.18 32.84
CA ALA A 166 27.15 12.85 31.66
C ALA A 166 28.05 14.01 31.23
N ARG A 167 28.43 14.05 29.95
CA ARG A 167 29.27 15.12 29.40
C ARG A 167 28.37 16.21 28.85
N TYR A 168 28.53 17.44 29.32
CA TYR A 168 27.78 18.59 28.82
C TYR A 168 28.67 19.50 27.98
N TYR A 169 28.24 19.79 26.75
CA TYR A 169 28.94 20.66 25.82
C TYR A 169 28.09 21.92 25.56
N PRO A 170 28.45 23.08 26.14
CA PRO A 170 27.74 24.33 25.87
C PRO A 170 28.03 24.81 24.45
N LEU A 171 27.10 25.58 23.89
CA LEU A 171 27.21 26.17 22.57
C LEU A 171 27.44 27.66 22.73
N ASP A 172 28.49 28.18 22.10
CA ASP A 172 28.72 29.61 22.00
C ASP A 172 27.81 30.20 20.89
N TYR A 173 26.61 30.59 21.28
CA TYR A 173 25.56 31.11 20.40
C TYR A 173 24.69 32.11 21.19
N ASP A 174 24.37 33.25 20.57
CA ASP A 174 23.63 34.33 21.25
C ASP A 174 22.10 34.14 21.24
N GLY A 175 21.56 33.24 20.40
CA GLY A 175 20.13 33.01 20.28
C GLY A 175 19.58 31.99 21.29
N GLU A 176 18.28 31.68 21.17
CA GLU A 176 17.66 30.64 21.98
C GLU A 176 18.31 29.28 21.73
N LYS A 177 18.53 28.53 22.81
CA LYS A 177 19.17 27.21 22.80
C LYS A 177 18.24 26.18 23.40
N THR A 178 18.38 24.95 22.94
CA THR A 178 17.84 23.76 23.57
C THR A 178 18.97 22.76 23.80
N VAL A 179 18.69 21.66 24.48
CA VAL A 179 19.65 20.58 24.72
C VAL A 179 19.24 19.38 23.88
N ALA A 180 20.21 18.79 23.17
CA ALA A 180 20.05 17.53 22.48
C ALA A 180 20.85 16.42 23.18
N LEU A 181 20.27 15.23 23.24
CA LEU A 181 20.94 14.04 23.76
C LEU A 181 21.72 13.37 22.63
N ILE A 182 23.01 13.21 22.81
CA ILE A 182 23.88 12.39 21.96
C ILE A 182 24.24 11.15 22.78
N PRO A 183 23.69 9.97 22.44
CA PRO A 183 24.00 8.73 23.14
C PRO A 183 25.51 8.44 23.18
N PRO A 184 26.01 7.76 24.24
CA PRO A 184 25.24 7.18 25.33
C PRO A 184 24.85 8.18 26.43
N ASN A 185 25.70 9.17 26.76
CA ASN A 185 25.48 10.07 27.92
C ASN A 185 26.00 11.51 27.68
N THR A 186 25.88 12.04 26.45
CA THR A 186 26.37 13.38 26.11
C THR A 186 25.22 14.34 25.87
N LEU A 187 25.18 15.46 26.60
CA LEU A 187 24.23 16.55 26.40
C LEU A 187 24.93 17.68 25.66
N VAL A 188 24.35 18.15 24.56
CA VAL A 188 24.93 19.24 23.76
C VAL A 188 23.90 20.35 23.61
N GLU A 189 24.30 21.58 23.91
CA GLU A 189 23.47 22.73 23.56
C GLU A 189 23.45 22.91 22.04
N VAL A 190 22.27 23.14 21.50
CA VAL A 190 22.04 23.35 20.07
C VAL A 190 21.12 24.55 19.88
N PRO A 191 21.18 25.26 18.73
CA PRO A 191 20.27 26.36 18.46
C PRO A 191 18.82 25.87 18.49
N PHE A 192 17.88 26.66 19.02
CA PHE A 192 16.46 26.30 19.04
C PHE A 192 15.78 26.55 17.69
N LEU A 193 16.41 26.05 16.62
CA LEU A 193 16.02 26.17 15.21
C LEU A 193 15.70 24.79 14.64
N LYS A 194 14.92 24.71 13.57
CA LYS A 194 14.46 23.47 12.93
C LYS A 194 15.66 22.80 12.26
N HIS A 195 16.21 21.79 12.91
CA HIS A 195 17.33 21.00 12.38
C HIS A 195 17.42 19.63 13.07
N ILE A 196 18.28 18.77 12.53
CA ILE A 196 18.61 17.47 13.11
C ILE A 196 20.00 17.60 13.78
N PRO A 197 20.07 17.77 15.10
CA PRO A 197 21.33 17.82 15.84
C PRO A 197 22.11 16.50 15.82
N TYR A 198 21.43 15.36 15.68
CA TYR A 198 22.05 14.05 15.70
C TYR A 198 21.24 13.04 14.87
N PHE A 199 21.93 12.35 13.97
CA PHE A 199 21.41 11.23 13.19
C PHE A 199 22.37 10.06 13.33
N PHE A 200 21.89 8.91 13.79
CA PHE A 200 22.68 7.69 13.88
C PHE A 200 21.97 6.51 13.24
N SER A 201 22.70 5.75 12.43
CA SER A 201 22.19 4.54 11.78
C SER A 201 23.06 3.33 12.13
N ARG A 202 22.49 2.36 12.82
CA ARG A 202 23.11 1.04 13.03
C ARG A 202 22.62 0.09 11.94
N ILE A 203 23.53 -0.34 11.08
CA ILE A 203 23.28 -1.16 9.90
C ILE A 203 23.90 -2.53 10.15
N GLU A 204 23.06 -3.53 10.37
CA GLU A 204 23.49 -4.90 10.64
C GLU A 204 23.16 -5.79 9.43
N ILE A 205 24.20 -6.32 8.81
CA ILE A 205 24.07 -7.24 7.69
C ILE A 205 23.84 -8.64 8.26
N LEU A 206 22.66 -9.19 8.01
CA LEU A 206 22.26 -10.50 8.52
C LEU A 206 22.80 -11.61 7.60
N GLY A 207 23.03 -12.80 8.15
CA GLY A 207 23.54 -13.94 7.39
C GLY A 207 22.64 -14.37 6.21
N ASN A 208 21.34 -14.08 6.26
CA ASN A 208 20.41 -14.35 5.15
C ASN A 208 20.47 -13.28 4.02
N GLY A 209 21.37 -12.29 4.11
CA GLY A 209 21.52 -11.20 3.15
C GLY A 209 20.49 -10.07 3.27
N ALA A 210 19.64 -10.08 4.29
CA ALA A 210 18.83 -8.92 4.67
C ALA A 210 19.67 -7.95 5.51
N ILE A 211 19.24 -6.69 5.57
CA ILE A 211 19.87 -5.66 6.38
C ILE A 211 18.88 -5.19 7.43
N ARG A 212 19.26 -5.26 8.69
CA ARG A 212 18.54 -4.62 9.80
C ARG A 212 19.12 -3.24 10.01
N VAL A 213 18.29 -2.22 9.88
CA VAL A 213 18.67 -0.84 10.16
C VAL A 213 17.94 -0.36 11.39
N THR A 214 18.63 0.31 12.29
CA THR A 214 18.07 1.05 13.42
C THR A 214 18.53 2.49 13.32
N GLU A 215 17.61 3.40 13.06
CA GLU A 215 17.88 4.84 12.99
C GLU A 215 17.49 5.50 14.31
N THR A 216 18.33 6.40 14.81
CA THR A 216 18.08 7.26 15.97
C THR A 216 18.30 8.69 15.55
N ILE A 217 17.25 9.50 15.58
CA ILE A 217 17.20 10.84 15.01
C ILE A 217 16.71 11.79 16.10
N GLU A 218 17.57 12.71 16.51
CA GLU A 218 17.21 13.83 17.36
C GLU A 218 16.81 14.99 16.45
N ARG A 219 15.60 15.52 16.63
CA ARG A 219 15.09 16.68 15.87
C ARG A 219 14.66 17.78 16.81
N VAL A 220 15.02 19.01 16.48
CA VAL A 220 14.54 20.20 17.19
C VAL A 220 13.26 20.72 16.52
N VAL A 221 12.21 20.88 17.32
CA VAL A 221 10.91 21.49 16.96
C VAL A 221 10.92 22.93 17.43
N GLU A 222 10.86 23.89 16.51
CA GLU A 222 10.92 25.31 16.85
C GLU A 222 9.68 25.78 17.63
N PRO A 223 9.79 26.83 18.46
CA PRO A 223 8.63 27.47 19.12
C PRO A 223 7.53 27.94 18.16
N THR A 224 7.87 28.19 16.90
CA THR A 224 6.93 28.63 15.85
C THR A 224 6.25 27.47 15.12
N GLU A 225 6.76 26.24 15.25
CA GLU A 225 6.31 25.04 14.53
C GLU A 225 5.19 24.32 15.30
N ASN A 226 3.98 24.89 15.29
CA ASN A 226 2.85 24.41 16.10
C ASN A 226 2.09 23.20 15.49
N ASP A 227 2.44 22.78 14.28
CA ASP A 227 1.77 21.73 13.51
C ASP A 227 2.69 20.54 13.19
N PHE A 228 3.75 20.35 13.97
CA PHE A 228 4.63 19.20 13.84
C PHE A 228 4.10 17.99 14.60
N TYR A 229 3.58 17.00 13.88
CA TYR A 229 3.02 15.77 14.47
C TYR A 229 4.03 14.63 14.60
N GLY A 230 5.21 14.75 13.98
CA GLY A 230 6.23 13.70 13.99
C GLY A 230 7.04 13.64 12.70
N LEU A 231 7.76 12.53 12.51
CA LEU A 231 8.82 12.41 11.52
C LEU A 231 8.37 11.55 10.33
N GLU A 232 8.66 12.04 9.11
CA GLU A 232 8.54 11.28 7.87
C GLU A 232 9.94 10.91 7.35
N ARG A 233 10.18 9.62 7.11
CA ARG A 233 11.42 9.11 6.50
C ARG A 233 11.10 8.44 5.16
N SER A 234 11.54 9.07 4.07
CA SER A 234 11.28 8.60 2.70
C SER A 234 12.27 7.53 2.24
N PHE A 235 11.78 6.61 1.40
CA PHE A 235 12.58 5.58 0.73
C PHE A 235 12.16 5.43 -0.72
N PRO A 236 13.12 5.28 -1.66
CA PRO A 236 12.79 5.13 -3.07
C PRO A 236 12.20 3.75 -3.36
N LYS A 237 11.25 3.69 -4.29
CA LYS A 237 10.60 2.45 -4.76
C LYS A 237 11.61 1.44 -5.32
N TYR A 238 12.63 1.96 -6.00
CA TYR A 238 13.68 1.19 -6.64
C TYR A 238 15.04 1.75 -6.26
N HIS A 239 16.03 0.87 -6.17
CA HIS A 239 17.44 1.24 -6.10
C HIS A 239 18.20 0.55 -7.23
N THR A 240 19.38 1.07 -7.55
CA THR A 240 20.17 0.60 -8.68
C THR A 240 21.49 0.03 -8.17
N ASP A 241 21.92 -1.09 -8.74
CA ASP A 241 23.27 -1.63 -8.48
C ASP A 241 24.32 -1.01 -9.41
N ARG A 242 25.61 -1.37 -9.22
CA ARG A 242 26.69 -0.87 -10.09
C ARG A 242 26.53 -1.17 -11.60
N THR A 243 25.72 -2.16 -11.98
CA THR A 243 25.48 -2.52 -13.39
C THR A 243 24.34 -1.71 -14.01
N GLY A 244 23.67 -0.86 -13.22
CA GLY A 244 22.49 -0.12 -13.67
C GLY A 244 21.18 -0.91 -13.54
N LYS A 245 21.20 -2.13 -12.99
CA LYS A 245 19.99 -2.93 -12.81
C LYS A 245 19.18 -2.40 -11.63
N LYS A 246 17.89 -2.20 -11.86
CA LYS A 246 16.93 -1.73 -10.86
C LYS A 246 16.40 -2.89 -10.03
N HIS A 247 16.42 -2.71 -8.71
CA HIS A 247 15.88 -3.64 -7.73
C HIS A 247 14.78 -2.95 -6.94
N ARG A 248 13.67 -3.66 -6.67
CA ARG A 248 12.58 -3.13 -5.85
C ARG A 248 13.02 -3.07 -4.40
N THR A 249 12.86 -1.92 -3.75
CA THR A 249 13.09 -1.79 -2.32
C THR A 249 11.95 -2.48 -1.58
N ASN A 250 12.28 -3.43 -0.71
CA ASN A 250 11.32 -4.16 0.12
C ASN A 250 11.70 -3.96 1.59
N LEU A 251 10.81 -3.34 2.35
CA LEU A 251 11.03 -2.93 3.73
C LEU A 251 9.94 -3.51 4.63
N MET A 252 10.35 -4.06 5.78
CA MET A 252 9.45 -4.43 6.87
C MET A 252 9.80 -3.63 8.12
N LEU A 253 8.86 -2.82 8.60
CA LEU A 253 8.99 -2.06 9.85
C LEU A 253 8.91 -3.03 11.04
N LEU A 254 9.81 -2.88 12.01
CA LEU A 254 9.88 -3.74 13.21
C LEU A 254 9.32 -3.04 14.43
N GLU A 255 9.97 -1.95 14.86
CA GLU A 255 9.63 -1.21 16.07
C GLU A 255 9.91 0.28 15.90
N SER A 256 9.23 1.11 16.68
CA SER A 256 9.36 2.56 16.67
C SER A 256 9.11 3.16 18.04
N PHE A 257 9.84 4.23 18.35
CA PHE A 257 9.83 4.94 19.62
C PHE A 257 9.91 6.44 19.37
N LEU A 258 9.19 7.20 20.19
CA LEU A 258 9.26 8.66 20.31
C LEU A 258 9.58 8.98 21.76
N ASP A 259 10.68 9.70 21.99
CA ASP A 259 11.16 10.05 23.34
C ASP A 259 11.18 8.84 24.28
N GLU A 260 11.80 7.76 23.81
CA GLU A 260 11.92 6.44 24.48
C GLU A 260 10.59 5.70 24.71
N GLN A 261 9.44 6.30 24.42
CA GLN A 261 8.13 5.66 24.51
C GLN A 261 7.78 4.93 23.21
N PRO A 262 7.21 3.71 23.27
CA PRO A 262 6.74 3.00 22.09
C PRO A 262 5.73 3.86 21.30
N ALA A 263 5.98 4.02 20.00
CA ALA A 263 5.13 4.79 19.10
C ALA A 263 4.71 3.93 17.92
N ASN A 264 3.53 4.19 17.35
CA ASN A 264 3.06 3.48 16.16
C ASN A 264 3.53 4.21 14.89
N ALA A 265 4.50 3.63 14.19
CA ALA A 265 4.85 4.07 12.83
C ALA A 265 4.12 3.23 11.77
N ARG A 266 3.88 3.81 10.60
CA ARG A 266 3.22 3.16 9.47
C ARG A 266 4.04 3.32 8.20
N LEU A 267 3.95 2.33 7.33
CA LEU A 267 4.44 2.45 5.95
C LEU A 267 3.34 3.03 5.08
N THR A 268 3.57 4.22 4.53
CA THR A 268 2.66 4.90 3.63
C THR A 268 3.26 4.93 2.21
N PRO A 269 2.48 4.64 1.16
CA PRO A 269 2.96 4.78 -0.21
C PRO A 269 3.15 6.25 -0.57
N ASP A 270 4.17 6.54 -1.37
CA ASP A 270 4.48 7.86 -1.91
C ASP A 270 4.70 7.78 -3.43
N LEU A 271 4.68 8.93 -4.13
CA LEU A 271 4.85 9.01 -5.58
C LEU A 271 6.12 8.29 -6.05
N ASP A 272 7.23 8.50 -5.33
CA ASP A 272 8.55 7.96 -5.68
C ASP A 272 8.96 6.73 -4.85
N GLY A 273 8.05 6.21 -4.00
CA GLY A 273 8.35 5.07 -3.15
C GLY A 273 7.40 4.90 -1.98
N PHE A 274 7.94 4.96 -0.79
CA PHE A 274 7.19 4.83 0.45
C PHE A 274 7.88 5.59 1.58
N LYS A 275 7.12 5.95 2.60
CA LYS A 275 7.59 6.64 3.78
C LYS A 275 7.35 5.79 5.01
N ILE A 276 8.29 5.80 5.94
CA ILE A 276 7.99 5.50 7.34
C ILE A 276 7.45 6.78 7.93
N ASP A 277 6.18 6.73 8.35
CA ASP A 277 5.47 7.83 8.95
C ASP A 277 5.29 7.54 10.46
N LEU A 278 6.00 8.30 11.30
CA LEU A 278 5.91 8.20 12.76
C LEU A 278 5.29 9.49 13.29
N ARG A 279 3.97 9.45 13.54
CA ARG A 279 3.17 10.61 13.99
C ARG A 279 2.44 10.32 15.30
N GLY A 280 2.44 11.30 16.19
CA GLY A 280 1.59 11.37 17.36
C GLY A 280 0.16 11.79 17.03
N ALA A 281 -0.75 11.58 17.97
CA ALA A 281 -2.14 12.04 17.85
C ALA A 281 -2.27 13.57 18.01
N GLU A 282 -1.35 14.16 18.77
CA GLU A 282 -1.26 15.60 19.03
C GLU A 282 0.06 16.15 18.47
N PRO A 283 0.13 17.46 18.14
CA PRO A 283 1.40 18.10 17.80
C PRO A 283 2.41 17.98 18.94
N LEU A 284 3.67 17.72 18.59
CA LEU A 284 4.75 17.70 19.57
C LEU A 284 5.01 19.12 20.08
N PRO A 285 5.33 19.27 21.39
CA PRO A 285 5.73 20.56 21.93
C PRO A 285 7.04 21.04 21.29
N SER A 286 7.35 22.33 21.42
CA SER A 286 8.65 22.82 21.03
C SER A 286 9.74 22.26 21.96
N GLY A 287 10.85 21.83 21.38
CA GLY A 287 11.94 21.19 22.11
C GLY A 287 12.74 20.24 21.23
N THR A 288 13.57 19.41 21.86
CA THR A 288 14.27 18.32 21.16
C THR A 288 13.51 17.03 21.40
N HIS A 289 13.28 16.28 20.32
CA HIS A 289 12.59 15.00 20.35
C HIS A 289 13.41 13.91 19.67
N GLN A 290 13.43 12.73 20.28
CA GLN A 290 14.15 11.56 19.78
C GLN A 290 13.18 10.62 19.06
N PHE A 291 13.49 10.33 17.80
CA PHE A 291 12.81 9.33 16.99
C PHE A 291 13.73 8.14 16.81
N ARG A 292 13.29 6.94 17.23
CA ARG A 292 14.03 5.71 16.99
C ARG A 292 13.15 4.70 16.31
N PHE A 293 13.58 4.14 15.19
CA PHE A 293 12.83 3.07 14.53
C PHE A 293 13.77 2.06 13.87
N SER A 294 13.32 0.82 13.84
CA SER A 294 14.06 -0.31 13.28
C SER A 294 13.26 -0.97 12.18
N TYR A 295 13.94 -1.36 11.11
CA TYR A 295 13.33 -2.00 9.95
C TYR A 295 14.29 -2.98 9.28
N LEU A 296 13.71 -3.95 8.57
CA LEU A 296 14.43 -4.88 7.70
C LEU A 296 14.32 -4.44 6.26
N LEU A 297 15.45 -4.41 5.56
CA LEU A 297 15.54 -4.27 4.12
C LEU A 297 15.92 -5.61 3.51
N PHE A 298 15.10 -6.06 2.56
CA PHE A 298 15.37 -7.24 1.74
C PHE A 298 15.92 -6.82 0.38
N ASN A 299 16.74 -7.67 -0.23
CA ASN A 299 17.30 -7.47 -1.57
C ASN A 299 18.08 -6.15 -1.75
N LYS A 300 18.68 -5.63 -0.68
CA LYS A 300 19.46 -4.39 -0.71
C LYS A 300 20.93 -4.62 -1.06
N ILE A 301 21.40 -5.86 -0.86
CA ILE A 301 22.76 -6.29 -1.14
C ILE A 301 22.80 -6.84 -2.56
N ALA A 302 23.69 -6.32 -3.38
CA ALA A 302 23.97 -6.86 -4.71
C ALA A 302 25.15 -7.85 -4.61
N GLU A 303 25.13 -8.92 -5.41
CA GLU A 303 26.20 -9.92 -5.46
C GLU A 303 26.78 -10.00 -6.87
N PHE A 304 28.10 -10.15 -6.95
CA PHE A 304 28.86 -10.13 -8.19
C PHE A 304 29.96 -11.20 -8.18
N GLU A 305 30.35 -11.65 -9.38
CA GLU A 305 31.50 -12.53 -9.56
C GLU A 305 32.81 -11.76 -9.32
N ASN A 306 33.74 -12.40 -8.63
CA ASN A 306 35.06 -11.85 -8.36
C ASN A 306 36.06 -12.35 -9.40
N ASN A 307 36.34 -11.52 -10.41
CA ASN A 307 37.23 -11.86 -11.52
C ASN A 307 38.71 -11.60 -11.23
N ALA A 308 39.09 -11.29 -9.98
CA ALA A 308 40.49 -11.08 -9.63
C ALA A 308 41.22 -12.43 -9.50
N GLU A 309 42.36 -12.58 -10.19
CA GLU A 309 43.17 -13.82 -10.19
C GLU A 309 43.60 -14.28 -8.78
N ASN A 310 43.63 -13.36 -7.80
CA ASN A 310 43.99 -13.62 -6.40
C ASN A 310 42.84 -13.36 -5.40
N ALA A 311 41.59 -13.43 -5.87
CA ALA A 311 40.42 -13.22 -5.03
C ALA A 311 40.34 -14.26 -3.89
N GLN A 312 40.22 -13.81 -2.63
CA GLN A 312 40.00 -14.73 -1.52
C GLN A 312 38.63 -15.42 -1.57
N THR A 313 37.63 -14.82 -2.24
CA THR A 313 36.30 -15.41 -2.44
C THR A 313 35.87 -15.27 -3.90
N PRO A 314 35.18 -16.28 -4.47
CA PRO A 314 34.78 -16.28 -5.89
C PRO A 314 33.68 -15.28 -6.20
N THR A 315 32.91 -14.84 -5.20
CA THR A 315 31.92 -13.76 -5.32
C THR A 315 32.19 -12.69 -4.28
N PHE A 316 31.73 -11.46 -4.55
CA PHE A 316 31.69 -10.40 -3.56
C PHE A 316 30.32 -9.72 -3.55
N LYS A 317 29.96 -9.16 -2.41
CA LYS A 317 28.72 -8.45 -2.14
C LYS A 317 29.00 -6.94 -2.09
N GLU A 318 28.00 -6.16 -2.47
CA GLU A 318 28.03 -4.70 -2.49
C GLU A 318 26.80 -4.14 -1.75
N LEU A 319 27.06 -3.16 -0.89
CA LEU A 319 26.05 -2.31 -0.27
C LEU A 319 26.30 -0.86 -0.68
N ILE A 320 25.33 -0.26 -1.37
CA ILE A 320 25.25 1.19 -1.59
C ILE A 320 24.03 1.69 -0.84
N TRP A 321 24.24 2.52 0.19
CA TRP A 321 23.18 2.95 1.07
C TRP A 321 23.23 4.45 1.35
N ASP A 322 22.11 5.13 1.07
CA ASP A 322 21.88 6.49 1.53
C ASP A 322 21.43 6.43 2.99
N VAL A 323 22.38 6.65 3.89
CA VAL A 323 22.23 6.52 5.35
C VAL A 323 21.19 7.51 5.85
N THR A 324 21.38 8.78 5.56
CA THR A 324 20.54 9.84 6.12
C THR A 324 19.27 10.02 5.32
N GLY A 325 19.30 9.79 4.01
CA GLY A 325 18.26 10.21 3.08
C GLY A 325 18.53 11.61 2.53
N ILE A 326 18.09 11.85 1.30
CA ILE A 326 18.21 13.15 0.60
C ILE A 326 16.98 14.05 0.78
N ASP A 327 15.87 13.55 1.30
CA ASP A 327 14.58 14.28 1.27
C ASP A 327 14.38 15.28 2.43
N TRP A 328 15.43 15.53 3.24
CA TRP A 328 15.35 16.45 4.36
C TRP A 328 15.38 17.91 3.90
N ASP A 329 14.34 18.66 4.24
CA ASP A 329 14.25 20.11 4.01
C ASP A 329 15.00 20.94 5.07
N ILE A 330 15.69 20.27 6.00
CA ILE A 330 16.40 20.83 7.14
C ILE A 330 17.82 20.30 7.23
N PRO A 331 18.76 21.06 7.81
CA PRO A 331 20.14 20.62 7.92
C PRO A 331 20.33 19.52 8.96
N ILE A 332 21.30 18.63 8.71
CA ILE A 332 21.77 17.60 9.65
C ILE A 332 23.16 17.98 10.11
N THR A 333 23.32 18.30 11.39
CA THR A 333 24.60 18.83 11.89
C THR A 333 25.61 17.74 12.22
N ARG A 334 25.14 16.61 12.77
CA ARG A 334 25.97 15.42 13.04
C ARG A 334 25.25 14.19 12.55
N ALA A 335 25.94 13.40 11.73
CA ALA A 335 25.47 12.11 11.28
C ALA A 335 26.57 11.06 11.46
N ALA A 336 26.18 9.86 11.86
CA ALA A 336 27.06 8.71 11.91
C ALA A 336 26.33 7.43 11.50
N ALA A 337 27.07 6.48 10.96
CA ALA A 337 26.58 5.13 10.71
C ALA A 337 27.62 4.10 11.12
N VAL A 338 27.16 2.95 11.57
CA VAL A 338 28.00 1.76 11.76
C VAL A 338 27.45 0.64 10.91
N VAL A 339 28.32 0.00 10.13
CA VAL A 339 28.01 -1.22 9.36
C VAL A 339 28.67 -2.39 10.07
N LEU A 340 27.83 -3.31 10.52
CA LEU A 340 28.23 -4.57 11.14
C LEU A 340 28.16 -5.66 10.08
N PHE A 341 29.30 -6.24 9.75
CA PHE A 341 29.39 -7.30 8.75
C PHE A 341 29.17 -8.67 9.41
N PRO A 342 28.72 -9.68 8.64
CA PRO A 342 28.70 -11.04 9.14
C PRO A 342 30.09 -11.50 9.59
N PRO A 343 30.19 -12.43 10.55
CA PRO A 343 31.47 -13.04 10.93
C PRO A 343 32.23 -13.56 9.70
N ASP A 344 33.57 -13.51 9.76
CA ASP A 344 34.47 -13.97 8.70
C ASP A 344 34.36 -13.24 7.34
N SER A 345 33.68 -12.09 7.30
CA SER A 345 33.64 -11.24 6.12
C SER A 345 35.02 -10.66 5.81
N VAL A 346 35.43 -10.69 4.55
CA VAL A 346 36.66 -10.09 4.03
C VAL A 346 36.30 -8.79 3.32
N LEU A 347 36.71 -7.65 3.88
CA LEU A 347 36.41 -6.34 3.31
C LEU A 347 37.34 -6.04 2.12
N TYR A 348 36.77 -5.78 0.94
CA TYR A 348 37.52 -5.49 -0.29
C TYR A 348 37.70 -3.99 -0.54
N SER A 349 36.61 -3.23 -0.44
CA SER A 349 36.66 -1.78 -0.59
C SER A 349 35.51 -1.11 0.14
N HIS A 350 35.73 0.12 0.56
CA HIS A 350 34.72 0.92 1.22
C HIS A 350 34.99 2.39 0.92
N THR A 351 33.91 3.16 0.82
CA THR A 351 33.97 4.61 0.67
C THR A 351 32.66 5.22 1.17
N ALA A 352 32.62 6.54 1.25
CA ALA A 352 31.38 7.27 1.42
C ALA A 352 31.38 8.49 0.49
N ALA A 353 30.24 9.14 0.43
CA ALA A 353 30.00 10.37 -0.29
C ALA A 353 29.02 11.20 0.52
N THR A 354 29.24 12.50 0.56
CA THR A 354 28.26 13.46 1.09
C THR A 354 27.72 14.28 -0.07
N GLY A 355 26.47 14.74 -0.03
CA GLY A 355 25.96 15.73 -0.98
C GLY A 355 24.58 15.42 -1.54
N GLY A 356 24.22 16.13 -2.59
CA GLY A 356 22.89 16.11 -3.19
C GLY A 356 22.89 16.62 -4.62
N ALA A 357 21.81 17.28 -5.05
CA ALA A 357 21.71 17.81 -6.41
C ALA A 357 22.81 18.83 -6.77
N ALA A 358 23.37 19.52 -5.77
CA ALA A 358 24.43 20.51 -5.94
C ALA A 358 25.82 19.90 -6.21
N GLY A 359 26.01 18.60 -5.97
CA GLY A 359 27.27 17.90 -6.19
C GLY A 359 27.61 16.88 -5.10
N VAL A 360 28.75 16.20 -5.30
CA VAL A 360 29.28 15.18 -4.39
C VAL A 360 30.53 15.72 -3.69
N GLY A 361 30.53 15.64 -2.36
CA GLY A 361 31.61 15.99 -1.45
C GLY A 361 32.20 14.77 -0.73
N LYS A 362 33.27 15.04 0.05
CA LYS A 362 34.02 14.05 0.83
C LYS A 362 34.08 14.42 2.32
N ASN A 363 32.99 14.98 2.84
CA ASN A 363 32.93 15.51 4.20
C ASN A 363 32.61 14.42 5.23
N TYR A 364 33.45 13.38 5.27
CA TYR A 364 33.28 12.26 6.16
C TYR A 364 34.63 11.72 6.64
N ARG A 365 34.59 10.95 7.71
CA ARG A 365 35.68 10.13 8.23
C ARG A 365 35.20 8.69 8.34
N ILE A 366 36.04 7.75 7.94
CA ILE A 366 35.80 6.33 8.11
C ILE A 366 36.74 5.81 9.19
N VAL A 367 36.20 5.05 10.13
CA VAL A 367 36.94 4.37 11.19
C VAL A 367 36.64 2.89 11.05
N LYS A 368 37.69 2.10 10.80
CA LYS A 368 37.61 0.65 10.79
C LYS A 368 37.92 0.13 12.19
N ASP A 369 37.08 -0.77 12.70
CA ASP A 369 37.41 -1.49 13.93
C ASP A 369 38.64 -2.40 13.68
N LYS A 370 39.54 -2.50 14.65
CA LYS A 370 40.74 -3.33 14.54
C LYS A 370 40.45 -4.79 14.89
N LYS A 371 39.41 -5.06 15.68
CA LYS A 371 39.02 -6.39 16.18
C LYS A 371 37.91 -7.00 15.34
N SER A 372 36.94 -6.20 14.89
CA SER A 372 35.91 -6.60 13.93
C SER A 372 36.16 -5.96 12.56
N ASN A 373 35.64 -6.53 11.47
CA ASN A 373 35.70 -5.89 10.16
C ASN A 373 34.65 -4.77 9.99
N ASP A 374 34.11 -4.25 11.10
CA ASP A 374 33.05 -3.26 11.12
C ASP A 374 33.57 -1.88 10.69
N LEU A 375 32.69 -1.13 10.04
CA LEU A 375 32.99 0.20 9.53
C LEU A 375 32.09 1.24 10.16
N SER A 376 32.72 2.25 10.76
CA SER A 376 32.03 3.45 11.25
C SER A 376 32.27 4.60 10.29
N TYR A 377 31.20 5.30 9.93
CA TYR A 377 31.21 6.48 9.07
C TYR A 377 30.72 7.66 9.90
N VAL A 378 31.49 8.73 9.93
CA VAL A 378 31.18 9.92 10.72
C VAL A 378 31.27 11.15 9.83
N LEU A 379 30.23 11.97 9.87
CA LEU A 379 30.19 13.24 9.16
C LEU A 379 31.21 14.23 9.75
N THR A 380 32.00 14.92 8.93
CA THR A 380 32.96 15.94 9.38
C THR A 380 32.47 17.36 9.18
N PHE A 381 31.45 17.55 8.34
CA PHE A 381 30.83 18.85 8.06
C PHE A 381 29.30 18.68 7.95
N PRO A 382 28.47 19.58 8.50
CA PRO A 382 27.01 19.50 8.42
C PRO A 382 26.49 19.28 6.99
N LEU A 383 25.41 18.50 6.87
CA LEU A 383 24.65 18.36 5.63
C LEU A 383 23.65 19.51 5.52
N ALA A 384 23.66 20.20 4.39
CA ALA A 384 22.62 21.18 4.06
C ALA A 384 21.27 20.49 3.77
N PRO A 385 20.16 21.24 3.71
CA PRO A 385 18.91 20.71 3.17
C PRO A 385 19.13 20.05 1.82
N TYR A 386 18.54 18.89 1.63
CA TYR A 386 18.66 18.04 0.44
C TYR A 386 20.05 17.47 0.16
N GLU A 387 20.90 17.38 1.19
CA GLU A 387 22.14 16.63 1.15
C GLU A 387 22.04 15.36 1.99
N SER A 388 22.83 14.35 1.62
CA SER A 388 22.82 13.05 2.25
C SER A 388 24.23 12.51 2.52
N LEU A 389 24.35 11.57 3.46
CA LEU A 389 25.52 10.71 3.61
C LEU A 389 25.22 9.36 2.96
N THR A 390 25.89 9.06 1.85
CA THR A 390 25.82 7.76 1.18
C THR A 390 27.08 6.96 1.47
N ILE A 391 26.92 5.69 1.85
CA ILE A 391 28.03 4.76 2.09
C ILE A 391 28.08 3.69 0.99
N LEU A 392 29.28 3.22 0.72
CA LEU A 392 29.55 2.09 -0.16
C LEU A 392 30.50 1.13 0.54
N ALA A 393 30.17 -0.16 0.54
CA ALA A 393 31.03 -1.21 1.04
C ALA A 393 30.93 -2.46 0.16
N ASN A 394 32.10 -3.07 -0.09
CA ASN A 394 32.25 -4.32 -0.80
C ASN A 394 32.98 -5.33 0.07
N TRP A 395 32.42 -6.52 0.22
CA TRP A 395 33.00 -7.59 1.03
C TRP A 395 32.75 -8.96 0.41
N GLY A 396 33.61 -9.92 0.72
CA GLY A 396 33.42 -11.34 0.44
C GLY A 396 33.10 -12.11 1.71
N GLU A 397 32.38 -13.22 1.59
CA GLU A 397 32.14 -14.15 2.69
C GLU A 397 32.83 -15.48 2.37
N LYS A 398 33.65 -15.99 3.31
CA LYS A 398 34.36 -17.27 3.11
C LYS A 398 33.41 -18.46 3.06
N ALA A 399 32.32 -18.40 3.81
CA ALA A 399 31.23 -19.37 3.81
C ALA A 399 29.92 -18.61 3.59
N PRO A 400 29.57 -18.28 2.33
CA PRO A 400 28.36 -17.52 2.05
C PRO A 400 27.15 -18.34 2.48
N ALA A 401 26.41 -17.82 3.47
CA ALA A 401 25.07 -18.33 3.70
C ALA A 401 24.22 -18.01 2.47
N PRO A 402 23.35 -18.94 2.01
CA PRO A 402 22.49 -18.68 0.88
C PRO A 402 21.67 -17.43 1.19
N VAL A 403 21.90 -16.36 0.40
CA VAL A 403 21.07 -15.17 0.45
C VAL A 403 19.64 -15.63 0.23
N PHE A 404 18.69 -15.12 1.01
CA PHE A 404 17.28 -15.42 0.84
C PHE A 404 16.81 -14.89 -0.51
N GLN A 405 17.07 -15.66 -1.57
CA GLN A 405 16.53 -15.42 -2.89
C GLN A 405 15.13 -16.00 -2.85
N ASN A 406 14.14 -15.12 -2.77
CA ASN A 406 12.75 -15.46 -3.06
C ASN A 406 12.72 -16.39 -4.27
N GLY A 407 12.04 -17.53 -4.18
CA GLY A 407 11.92 -18.45 -5.30
C GLY A 407 11.42 -17.70 -6.55
N LYS A 408 11.73 -18.21 -7.75
CA LYS A 408 11.35 -17.52 -9.01
C LYS A 408 9.88 -17.09 -9.03
N LEU A 409 9.00 -17.87 -8.38
CA LEU A 409 7.58 -17.59 -8.22
C LEU A 409 7.29 -16.45 -7.24
N ASP A 410 7.93 -16.42 -6.06
CA ASP A 410 7.78 -15.34 -5.08
C ASP A 410 8.29 -14.01 -5.63
N ARG A 411 9.43 -14.03 -6.34
CA ARG A 411 9.95 -12.85 -7.04
C ARG A 411 8.96 -12.36 -8.09
N PHE A 412 8.37 -13.27 -8.88
CA PHE A 412 7.35 -12.92 -9.86
C PHE A 412 6.09 -12.33 -9.20
N ILE A 413 5.60 -12.90 -8.09
CA ILE A 413 4.45 -12.38 -7.35
C ILE A 413 4.76 -11.00 -6.75
N ILE A 414 5.94 -10.79 -6.18
CA ILE A 414 6.32 -9.50 -5.61
C ILE A 414 6.48 -8.46 -6.72
N GLU A 415 7.09 -8.80 -7.86
CA GLU A 415 7.33 -7.85 -8.93
C GLU A 415 6.07 -7.59 -9.79
N HIS A 416 5.25 -8.60 -10.04
CA HIS A 416 4.16 -8.57 -11.03
C HIS A 416 2.80 -8.99 -10.46
N GLY A 417 2.69 -9.35 -9.18
CA GLY A 417 1.45 -9.91 -8.60
C GLY A 417 0.26 -8.98 -8.69
N THR A 418 0.44 -7.66 -8.52
CA THR A 418 -0.63 -6.69 -8.71
C THR A 418 -1.12 -6.66 -10.17
N PHE A 419 -0.19 -6.68 -11.12
CA PHE A 419 -0.53 -6.76 -12.54
C PHE A 419 -1.23 -8.08 -12.88
N ALA A 420 -0.73 -9.21 -12.37
CA ALA A 420 -1.32 -10.52 -12.57
C ALA A 420 -2.73 -10.61 -11.97
N ALA A 421 -2.95 -10.09 -10.77
CA ALA A 421 -4.26 -10.04 -10.13
C ALA A 421 -5.24 -9.14 -10.91
N ALA A 422 -4.79 -7.96 -11.33
CA ALA A 422 -5.58 -7.05 -12.16
C ALA A 422 -5.92 -7.67 -13.52
N PHE A 423 -4.95 -8.37 -14.13
CA PHE A 423 -5.15 -9.09 -15.39
C PHE A 423 -6.11 -10.26 -15.24
N LEU A 424 -6.03 -11.01 -14.13
CA LEU A 424 -6.97 -12.10 -13.84
C LEU A 424 -8.39 -11.57 -13.60
N ALA A 425 -8.53 -10.47 -12.86
CA ALA A 425 -9.81 -9.79 -12.67
C ALA A 425 -10.38 -9.28 -14.00
N PHE A 426 -9.53 -8.70 -14.86
CA PHE A 426 -9.91 -8.29 -16.21
C PHE A 426 -10.39 -9.47 -17.05
N LEU A 427 -9.65 -10.58 -17.07
CA LEU A 427 -10.06 -11.79 -17.79
C LEU A 427 -11.37 -12.36 -17.25
N PHE A 428 -11.59 -12.31 -15.93
CA PHE A 428 -12.83 -12.74 -15.31
C PHE A 428 -14.02 -11.90 -15.80
N VAL A 429 -13.91 -10.57 -15.76
CA VAL A 429 -14.92 -9.65 -16.28
C VAL A 429 -15.13 -9.83 -17.78
N LEU A 430 -14.05 -9.96 -18.55
CA LEU A 430 -14.11 -10.19 -19.99
C LEU A 430 -14.82 -11.51 -20.33
N SER A 431 -14.56 -12.57 -19.57
CA SER A 431 -15.23 -13.87 -19.76
C SER A 431 -16.74 -13.78 -19.51
N TYR A 432 -17.16 -12.98 -18.52
CA TYR A 432 -18.57 -12.71 -18.27
C TYR A 432 -19.24 -12.00 -19.45
N TYR A 433 -18.61 -10.94 -19.98
CA TYR A 433 -19.15 -10.23 -21.14
C TYR A 433 -19.17 -11.11 -22.39
N LEU A 434 -18.11 -11.90 -22.64
CA LEU A 434 -18.06 -12.82 -23.77
C LEU A 434 -19.16 -13.89 -23.66
N THR A 435 -19.31 -14.56 -22.51
CA THR A 435 -20.36 -15.58 -22.32
C THR A 435 -21.76 -14.98 -22.47
N THR A 436 -21.96 -13.76 -21.98
CA THR A 436 -23.22 -13.02 -22.16
C THR A 436 -23.46 -12.71 -23.64
N LEU A 437 -22.46 -12.25 -24.38
CA LEU A 437 -22.56 -11.98 -25.82
C LEU A 437 -22.83 -13.25 -26.63
N PHE A 438 -22.15 -14.37 -26.33
CA PHE A 438 -22.39 -15.65 -26.99
C PHE A 438 -23.78 -16.22 -26.66
N SER A 439 -24.23 -16.10 -25.42
CA SER A 439 -25.58 -16.47 -24.98
C SER A 439 -26.65 -15.65 -25.71
N GLN A 440 -26.47 -14.33 -25.80
CA GLN A 440 -27.39 -13.46 -26.54
C GLN A 440 -27.40 -13.78 -28.04
N ARG A 441 -26.24 -14.02 -28.67
CA ARG A 441 -26.14 -14.44 -30.07
C ARG A 441 -26.83 -15.78 -30.35
N LYS A 442 -26.77 -16.73 -29.42
CA LYS A 442 -27.43 -18.04 -29.53
C LYS A 442 -28.94 -17.95 -29.34
N ASN A 443 -29.39 -17.07 -28.45
CA ASN A 443 -30.81 -16.91 -28.10
C ASN A 443 -31.55 -15.88 -28.98
N GLN A 444 -30.84 -15.12 -29.81
CA GLN A 444 -31.46 -14.36 -30.88
C GLN A 444 -31.94 -15.34 -31.95
N GLU A 445 -33.24 -15.61 -31.97
CA GLU A 445 -33.86 -16.18 -33.17
C GLU A 445 -33.52 -15.26 -34.34
N ARG A 446 -32.79 -15.79 -35.34
CA ARG A 446 -32.47 -15.07 -36.58
C ARG A 446 -33.78 -14.80 -37.32
N SER A 447 -34.50 -13.75 -36.96
CA SER A 447 -35.62 -13.27 -37.73
C SER A 447 -35.06 -12.47 -38.91
N SER A 448 -35.21 -12.99 -40.12
CA SER A 448 -34.87 -12.29 -41.38
C SER A 448 -35.78 -11.09 -41.65
N VAL A 449 -36.79 -10.87 -40.79
CA VAL A 449 -37.73 -9.76 -40.87
C VAL A 449 -37.17 -8.62 -40.02
N LYS A 450 -36.64 -7.58 -40.66
CA LYS A 450 -36.37 -6.27 -40.03
C LYS A 450 -37.58 -5.90 -39.18
N ALA A 451 -37.36 -5.50 -37.93
CA ALA A 451 -38.41 -5.02 -37.04
C ALA A 451 -39.21 -3.91 -37.75
N GLN A 452 -40.36 -4.26 -38.31
CA GLN A 452 -41.27 -3.29 -38.90
C GLN A 452 -41.89 -2.50 -37.74
N PRO A 453 -42.02 -1.17 -37.85
CA PRO A 453 -42.73 -0.38 -36.85
C PRO A 453 -44.16 -0.92 -36.72
N LEU A 454 -44.61 -1.11 -35.48
CA LEU A 454 -45.97 -1.59 -35.18
C LEU A 454 -47.00 -0.71 -35.88
N GLN A 455 -47.85 -1.31 -36.71
CA GLN A 455 -48.95 -0.61 -37.39
C GLN A 455 -50.23 -0.63 -36.55
N LYS A 456 -51.13 0.33 -36.79
CA LYS A 456 -52.43 0.41 -36.12
C LYS A 456 -53.26 -0.83 -36.47
N GLY A 457 -53.48 -1.71 -35.50
CA GLY A 457 -54.20 -2.98 -35.68
C GLY A 457 -53.34 -4.24 -35.46
N ASP A 458 -52.02 -4.11 -35.36
CA ASP A 458 -51.12 -5.25 -35.16
C ASP A 458 -51.21 -5.89 -33.77
N LEU A 459 -51.75 -5.16 -32.78
CA LEU A 459 -51.85 -5.60 -31.40
C LEU A 459 -53.31 -5.93 -31.06
N THR A 460 -53.55 -7.18 -30.65
CA THR A 460 -54.85 -7.56 -30.09
C THR A 460 -55.00 -6.95 -28.69
N PRO A 461 -56.24 -6.61 -28.26
CA PRO A 461 -56.48 -6.05 -26.92
C PRO A 461 -55.91 -6.90 -25.77
N ALA A 462 -55.86 -8.22 -25.96
CA ALA A 462 -55.26 -9.16 -25.02
C ALA A 462 -53.74 -8.98 -24.88
N VAL A 463 -53.03 -8.76 -25.99
CA VAL A 463 -51.57 -8.50 -25.98
C VAL A 463 -51.26 -7.15 -25.34
N VAL A 464 -52.10 -6.14 -25.56
CA VAL A 464 -51.97 -4.82 -24.92
C VAL A 464 -52.17 -4.91 -23.40
N ASN A 465 -53.22 -5.61 -22.95
CA ASN A 465 -53.44 -5.82 -21.52
C ASN A 465 -52.28 -6.59 -20.88
N TYR A 466 -51.75 -7.61 -21.56
CA TYR A 466 -50.57 -8.34 -21.07
C TYR A 466 -49.31 -7.46 -21.05
N ALA A 467 -49.13 -6.58 -22.03
CA ALA A 467 -48.03 -5.62 -22.05
C ALA A 467 -48.11 -4.63 -20.87
N ALA A 468 -49.31 -4.16 -20.53
CA ALA A 468 -49.54 -3.21 -19.44
C ALA A 468 -49.43 -3.85 -18.05
N THR A 469 -50.03 -5.02 -17.84
CA THR A 469 -50.14 -5.63 -16.51
C THR A 469 -49.04 -6.66 -16.22
N ARG A 470 -48.34 -7.17 -17.25
CA ARG A 470 -47.34 -8.25 -17.19
C ARG A 470 -47.87 -9.52 -16.48
N LYS A 471 -49.18 -9.65 -16.33
CA LYS A 471 -49.87 -10.72 -15.60
C LYS A 471 -51.03 -11.24 -16.45
N ILE A 472 -51.30 -12.53 -16.35
CA ILE A 472 -52.46 -13.15 -17.00
C ILE A 472 -53.48 -13.44 -15.92
N SER A 473 -54.63 -12.82 -16.08
CA SER A 473 -55.74 -12.91 -15.14
C SER A 473 -56.98 -13.43 -15.86
N PRO A 474 -58.02 -13.88 -15.12
CA PRO A 474 -59.32 -14.21 -15.73
C PRO A 474 -59.87 -13.05 -16.59
N LYS A 475 -59.51 -11.79 -16.26
CA LYS A 475 -59.85 -10.61 -17.08
C LYS A 475 -59.24 -10.66 -18.47
N THR A 476 -58.03 -11.22 -18.63
CA THR A 476 -57.38 -11.39 -19.94
C THR A 476 -58.17 -12.37 -20.83
N LEU A 477 -58.67 -13.46 -20.23
CA LEU A 477 -59.54 -14.40 -20.93
C LEU A 477 -60.89 -13.76 -21.29
N PHE A 478 -61.46 -12.97 -20.38
CA PHE A 478 -62.68 -12.22 -20.65
C PHE A 478 -62.53 -11.23 -21.81
N ILE A 479 -61.40 -10.50 -21.88
CA ILE A 479 -61.09 -9.59 -23.00
C ILE A 479 -61.00 -10.34 -24.34
N LEU A 480 -60.45 -11.56 -24.33
CA LEU A 480 -60.42 -12.43 -25.51
C LEU A 480 -61.83 -12.89 -25.92
N LEU A 481 -62.64 -13.33 -24.96
CA LEU A 481 -64.03 -13.73 -25.22
C LEU A 481 -64.87 -12.56 -25.72
N LEU A 482 -64.70 -11.36 -25.15
CA LEU A 482 -65.36 -10.15 -25.61
C LEU A 482 -64.95 -9.76 -27.04
N GLY A 483 -63.67 -9.93 -27.39
CA GLY A 483 -63.18 -9.76 -28.76
C GLY A 483 -63.81 -10.74 -29.75
N MET A 484 -64.07 -11.98 -29.32
CA MET A 484 -64.78 -12.97 -30.13
C MET A 484 -66.29 -12.66 -30.23
N ALA A 485 -66.88 -12.09 -29.18
CA ALA A 485 -68.28 -11.64 -29.20
C ALA A 485 -68.49 -10.45 -30.15
N ALA A 486 -67.58 -9.47 -30.14
CA ALA A 486 -67.59 -8.35 -31.08
C ALA A 486 -67.45 -8.78 -32.55
N LYS A 487 -66.96 -10.00 -32.80
CA LYS A 487 -66.85 -10.63 -34.12
C LYS A 487 -68.05 -11.53 -34.47
N ASN A 488 -69.12 -11.48 -33.67
CA ASN A 488 -70.33 -12.30 -33.81
C ASN A 488 -70.06 -13.82 -33.77
N PHE A 489 -68.98 -14.27 -33.11
CA PHE A 489 -68.68 -15.70 -32.99
C PHE A 489 -69.39 -16.32 -31.77
N LEU A 490 -69.50 -15.57 -30.67
CA LEU A 490 -70.13 -16.03 -29.43
C LEU A 490 -71.05 -14.96 -28.83
N ALA A 491 -72.11 -15.41 -28.17
CA ALA A 491 -72.99 -14.58 -27.34
C ALA A 491 -72.83 -14.96 -25.87
N PHE A 492 -73.03 -13.98 -24.99
CA PHE A 492 -73.21 -14.22 -23.56
C PHE A 492 -74.70 -14.33 -23.30
N ASP A 493 -75.12 -15.42 -22.67
CA ASP A 493 -76.49 -15.65 -22.22
C ASP A 493 -76.46 -16.09 -20.74
N GLU A 494 -77.61 -16.10 -20.08
CA GLU A 494 -77.71 -16.45 -18.67
C GLU A 494 -78.74 -17.57 -18.49
N GLN A 495 -78.34 -18.65 -17.82
CA GLN A 495 -79.26 -19.74 -17.50
C GLN A 495 -80.21 -19.30 -16.37
N ALA A 496 -81.38 -19.91 -16.26
CA ALA A 496 -82.41 -19.56 -15.26
C ALA A 496 -81.90 -19.53 -13.80
N ASP A 497 -80.80 -20.24 -13.51
CA ASP A 497 -80.15 -20.29 -12.19
C ASP A 497 -79.08 -19.19 -11.97
N GLY A 498 -78.96 -18.21 -12.88
CA GLY A 498 -78.00 -17.10 -12.79
C GLY A 498 -76.57 -17.44 -13.21
N THR A 499 -76.34 -18.59 -13.87
CA THR A 499 -75.00 -18.98 -14.36
C THR A 499 -74.75 -18.45 -15.77
N PRO A 500 -73.60 -17.77 -16.03
CA PRO A 500 -73.29 -17.27 -17.35
C PRO A 500 -72.96 -18.41 -18.32
N LEU A 501 -73.61 -18.36 -19.48
CA LEU A 501 -73.54 -19.31 -20.58
C LEU A 501 -72.90 -18.64 -21.80
N LEU A 502 -71.99 -19.33 -22.46
CA LEU A 502 -71.39 -18.90 -23.72
C LEU A 502 -72.03 -19.69 -24.86
N ILE A 503 -72.77 -19.02 -25.74
CA ILE A 503 -73.44 -19.65 -26.88
C ILE A 503 -72.64 -19.41 -28.15
N LYS A 504 -72.41 -20.47 -28.92
CA LYS A 504 -71.74 -20.40 -30.22
C LYS A 504 -72.75 -19.96 -31.30
N LEU A 505 -72.51 -18.82 -31.94
CA LEU A 505 -73.41 -18.26 -32.95
C LEU A 505 -73.09 -18.73 -34.38
N THR A 506 -71.84 -19.12 -34.65
CA THR A 506 -71.43 -19.53 -36.01
C THR A 506 -70.27 -20.53 -35.99
N ASP A 507 -70.20 -21.37 -37.02
CA ASP A 507 -69.06 -22.28 -37.28
C ASP A 507 -67.98 -21.62 -38.15
N LYS A 508 -68.24 -20.43 -38.70
CA LYS A 508 -67.30 -19.70 -39.56
C LYS A 508 -66.18 -19.08 -38.73
N GLU A 509 -64.98 -19.68 -38.79
CA GLU A 509 -63.78 -19.18 -38.11
C GLU A 509 -63.04 -18.05 -38.87
N SER A 510 -63.59 -17.52 -39.97
CA SER A 510 -62.85 -16.64 -40.91
C SER A 510 -62.41 -15.29 -40.31
N GLY A 511 -63.11 -14.77 -39.29
CA GLY A 511 -62.77 -13.52 -38.60
C GLY A 511 -61.89 -13.65 -37.35
N LEU A 512 -61.58 -14.87 -36.92
CA LEU A 512 -60.84 -15.13 -35.66
C LEU A 512 -59.32 -15.11 -35.88
N THR A 513 -58.60 -14.53 -34.93
CA THR A 513 -57.13 -14.62 -34.84
C THR A 513 -56.69 -16.06 -34.53
N ALA A 514 -55.43 -16.39 -34.80
CA ALA A 514 -54.90 -17.73 -34.52
C ALA A 514 -55.06 -18.15 -33.05
N LEU A 515 -54.99 -17.20 -32.11
CA LEU A 515 -55.23 -17.42 -30.69
C LEU A 515 -56.71 -17.69 -30.40
N GLU A 516 -57.61 -16.88 -30.95
CA GLU A 516 -59.07 -17.03 -30.76
C GLU A 516 -59.60 -18.33 -31.38
N LYS A 517 -59.07 -18.77 -32.54
CA LYS A 517 -59.38 -20.10 -33.11
C LYS A 517 -59.01 -21.24 -32.17
N LYS A 518 -57.87 -21.12 -31.48
CA LYS A 518 -57.42 -22.12 -30.50
C LYS A 518 -58.31 -22.14 -29.27
N ILE A 519 -58.83 -20.99 -28.85
CA ILE A 519 -59.80 -20.86 -27.76
C ILE A 519 -61.14 -21.48 -28.17
N ALA A 520 -61.66 -21.12 -29.36
CA ALA A 520 -62.91 -21.64 -29.90
C ALA A 520 -62.94 -23.18 -29.92
N LYS A 521 -61.88 -23.82 -30.45
CA LYS A 521 -61.74 -25.29 -30.52
C LYS A 521 -61.66 -25.99 -29.17
N ARG A 522 -61.27 -25.28 -28.11
CA ARG A 522 -61.18 -25.83 -26.75
C ARG A 522 -62.41 -25.56 -25.90
N LEU A 523 -63.13 -24.48 -26.21
CA LEU A 523 -64.34 -24.09 -25.50
C LEU A 523 -65.55 -24.85 -26.03
N PHE A 524 -65.63 -25.04 -27.35
CA PHE A 524 -66.69 -25.78 -28.02
C PHE A 524 -66.07 -27.02 -28.69
N SER A 525 -66.36 -28.22 -28.16
CA SER A 525 -66.06 -29.46 -28.87
C SER A 525 -66.96 -29.54 -30.11
N LYS A 526 -66.65 -30.41 -31.08
CA LYS A 526 -67.26 -30.40 -32.43
C LYS A 526 -68.80 -30.30 -32.46
N ASP A 527 -69.49 -30.81 -31.44
CA ASP A 527 -70.96 -30.84 -31.36
C ASP A 527 -71.56 -29.94 -30.25
N ASP A 528 -70.71 -29.23 -29.48
CA ASP A 528 -71.17 -28.39 -28.35
C ASP A 528 -71.54 -26.98 -28.84
N THR A 529 -72.80 -26.59 -28.66
CA THR A 529 -73.31 -25.26 -29.02
C THR A 529 -73.33 -24.25 -27.87
N SER A 530 -73.15 -24.73 -26.63
CA SER A 530 -73.12 -23.88 -25.43
C SER A 530 -72.08 -24.36 -24.41
N PHE A 531 -71.50 -23.42 -23.67
CA PHE A 531 -70.54 -23.69 -22.59
C PHE A 531 -70.95 -22.93 -21.32
N ALA A 532 -71.33 -23.67 -20.28
CA ALA A 532 -71.69 -23.09 -18.99
C ALA A 532 -70.44 -22.81 -18.14
N VAL A 533 -70.31 -21.58 -17.65
CA VAL A 533 -69.23 -21.17 -16.75
C VAL A 533 -69.61 -21.57 -15.31
N ALA A 534 -69.62 -22.88 -15.05
CA ALA A 534 -69.94 -23.46 -13.75
C ALA A 534 -68.69 -24.09 -13.08
N ASN A 535 -68.78 -24.36 -11.77
CA ASN A 535 -67.71 -25.00 -10.99
C ASN A 535 -67.23 -26.33 -11.61
N ALA A 536 -68.14 -27.09 -12.23
CA ALA A 536 -67.81 -28.34 -12.94
C ALA A 536 -66.82 -28.14 -14.12
N ASN A 537 -66.82 -26.96 -14.75
CA ASN A 537 -65.98 -26.64 -15.92
C ASN A 537 -64.73 -25.82 -15.56
N MET A 538 -64.50 -25.51 -14.28
CA MET A 538 -63.40 -24.66 -13.81
C MET A 538 -62.01 -25.24 -14.16
N LEU A 539 -61.84 -26.56 -14.13
CA LEU A 539 -60.58 -27.20 -14.52
C LEU A 539 -60.27 -27.03 -16.02
N ARG A 540 -61.29 -27.07 -16.88
CA ARG A 540 -61.16 -26.80 -18.32
C ARG A 540 -60.78 -25.34 -18.56
N LEU A 541 -61.41 -24.41 -17.83
CA LEU A 541 -61.11 -22.98 -17.90
C LEU A 541 -59.68 -22.65 -17.44
N LYS A 542 -59.19 -23.31 -16.38
CA LYS A 542 -57.80 -23.15 -15.91
C LYS A 542 -56.79 -23.62 -16.96
N ARG A 543 -56.99 -24.81 -17.53
CA ARG A 543 -56.13 -25.34 -18.62
C ARG A 543 -56.18 -24.47 -19.87
N LEU A 544 -57.33 -23.89 -20.19
CA LEU A 544 -57.47 -22.92 -21.28
C LEU A 544 -56.64 -21.67 -21.00
N THR A 545 -56.71 -21.15 -19.77
CA THR A 545 -55.96 -19.97 -19.33
C THR A 545 -54.44 -20.19 -19.41
N ASP A 546 -53.94 -21.33 -18.94
CA ASP A 546 -52.50 -21.67 -19.02
C ASP A 546 -51.99 -21.77 -20.48
N ASP A 547 -52.85 -22.22 -21.39
CA ASP A 547 -52.53 -22.32 -22.81
C ASP A 547 -52.57 -20.98 -23.52
N VAL A 548 -53.54 -20.14 -23.17
CA VAL A 548 -53.60 -18.74 -23.58
C VAL A 548 -52.35 -18.03 -23.09
N GLU A 549 -51.91 -18.29 -21.86
CA GLU A 549 -50.69 -17.73 -21.30
C GLU A 549 -49.44 -18.04 -22.12
N LYS A 550 -49.23 -19.32 -22.45
CA LYS A 550 -48.08 -19.72 -23.26
C LYS A 550 -48.10 -19.08 -24.65
N SER A 551 -49.27 -19.01 -25.29
CA SER A 551 -49.41 -18.44 -26.62
C SER A 551 -49.26 -16.91 -26.62
N LEU A 552 -49.87 -16.22 -25.65
CA LEU A 552 -49.81 -14.76 -25.52
C LEU A 552 -48.39 -14.29 -25.14
N THR A 553 -47.71 -15.02 -24.24
CA THR A 553 -46.31 -14.76 -23.89
C THR A 553 -45.38 -14.92 -25.09
N ARG A 554 -45.64 -15.91 -25.95
CA ARG A 554 -44.87 -16.13 -27.19
C ARG A 554 -45.10 -15.02 -28.20
N GLU A 555 -46.36 -14.61 -28.39
CA GLU A 555 -46.69 -13.49 -29.27
C GLU A 555 -46.07 -12.18 -28.77
N TYR A 556 -46.12 -11.92 -27.47
CA TYR A 556 -45.47 -10.79 -26.82
C TYR A 556 -43.96 -10.80 -27.04
N LYS A 557 -43.26 -11.92 -26.79
CA LYS A 557 -41.80 -12.04 -27.00
C LYS A 557 -41.38 -11.87 -28.46
N ARG A 558 -42.26 -12.16 -29.42
CA ARG A 558 -41.99 -11.95 -30.85
C ARG A 558 -42.12 -10.48 -31.26
N LYS A 559 -43.05 -9.74 -30.65
CA LYS A 559 -43.36 -8.34 -30.98
C LYS A 559 -42.59 -7.32 -30.14
N PHE A 560 -42.20 -7.69 -28.91
CA PHE A 560 -41.51 -6.82 -27.97
C PHE A 560 -40.12 -7.37 -27.64
N THR A 561 -39.12 -6.48 -27.62
CA THR A 561 -37.79 -6.80 -27.12
C THR A 561 -37.84 -6.94 -25.59
N VAL A 562 -37.51 -8.12 -25.09
CA VAL A 562 -37.42 -8.36 -23.65
C VAL A 562 -35.98 -8.12 -23.20
N PHE A 563 -35.77 -7.07 -22.41
CA PHE A 563 -34.48 -6.84 -21.77
C PHE A 563 -34.24 -7.91 -20.69
N PRO A 564 -33.16 -8.71 -20.76
CA PRO A 564 -32.93 -9.77 -19.81
C PRO A 564 -32.31 -9.18 -18.53
N GLN A 565 -33.19 -8.82 -17.58
CA GLN A 565 -32.85 -8.13 -16.32
C GLN A 565 -31.79 -8.86 -15.46
N SER A 566 -31.70 -10.19 -15.57
CA SER A 566 -30.71 -10.98 -14.82
C SER A 566 -29.26 -10.60 -15.16
N TYR A 567 -28.95 -10.31 -16.42
CA TYR A 567 -27.61 -9.90 -16.83
C TYR A 567 -27.28 -8.47 -16.39
N PHE A 568 -28.29 -7.62 -16.28
CA PHE A 568 -28.14 -6.25 -15.80
C PHE A 568 -27.82 -6.21 -14.31
N TRP A 569 -28.61 -6.92 -13.49
CA TRP A 569 -28.37 -6.97 -12.04
C TRP A 569 -27.07 -7.69 -11.70
N PHE A 570 -26.70 -8.74 -12.43
CA PHE A 570 -25.40 -9.37 -12.25
C PHE A 570 -24.24 -8.44 -12.62
N GLY A 571 -24.39 -7.63 -13.68
CA GLY A 571 -23.40 -6.62 -14.04
C GLY A 571 -23.20 -5.56 -12.95
N ILE A 572 -24.27 -5.12 -12.30
CA ILE A 572 -24.20 -4.19 -11.16
C ILE A 572 -23.48 -4.83 -9.97
N LEU A 573 -23.82 -6.07 -9.63
CA LEU A 573 -23.23 -6.78 -8.49
C LEU A 573 -21.73 -7.06 -8.69
N MET A 574 -21.28 -7.21 -9.94
CA MET A 574 -19.87 -7.37 -10.30
C MET A 574 -19.08 -6.06 -10.30
N ALA A 575 -19.75 -4.91 -10.36
CA ALA A 575 -19.13 -3.59 -10.38
C ALA A 575 -19.00 -2.95 -9.00
N ALA A 576 -19.81 -3.41 -8.04
CA ALA A 576 -19.67 -3.13 -6.61
C ALA A 576 -18.63 -4.06 -5.98
#